data_AF-A0A067LXJ1-F1
#
_entry.id   AF-A0A067LXJ1-F1
#
_cell.length_a   1.000
_cell.length_b   1.000
_cell.length_c   1.000
_cell.angle_alpha   90.00
_cell.angle_beta   90.00
_cell.angle_gamma   90.00
#
_symmetry.space_group_name_H-M   'P 1'
#
loop_
_entity.id
_entity.type
_entity.pdbx_description
1 polymer ?
#
loop_
_entity_poly.entity_id
_entity_poly.type
_entity_poly.pdbx_seq_one_letter_code
_entity_poly.pdbx_strand_id
1 'polypeptide(L)'
;MGFWSPMHLHGFQCPTPDSRVDPGIFFHEALTTLSAIDWVARHHAFPDARIAVMCDNQNTVDMFNSLHARSPVLNPILLTAVDLMVEFNFKLRVFWIKGEHNRVADALSHFDNDVALDLEPSLIISTFAPPRLTLGPQRK
;
A
#
# COMPACT_ATOMS: atom_id res chain seq x y z
N MET A 1 -6.13 -3.84 -7.24
CA MET A 1 -5.37 -3.13 -6.20
C MET A 1 -5.17 -1.68 -6.62
N GLY A 2 -5.33 -0.71 -5.72
CA GLY A 2 -5.18 0.70 -6.05
C GLY A 2 -4.85 1.58 -4.85
N PHE A 3 -4.01 2.59 -5.06
CA PHE A 3 -3.67 3.62 -4.08
C PHE A 3 -3.46 4.96 -4.79
N TRP A 4 -3.44 6.06 -4.04
CA TRP A 4 -3.18 7.37 -4.61
C TRP A 4 -2.48 8.29 -3.63
N SER A 5 -1.85 9.35 -4.14
CA SER A 5 -1.23 10.41 -3.36
C SER A 5 -1.99 11.72 -3.56
N PRO A 6 -2.75 12.20 -2.55
CA PRO A 6 -3.45 13.49 -2.65
C PRO A 6 -2.51 14.68 -2.88
N MET A 7 -1.30 14.64 -2.30
CA MET A 7 -0.32 15.72 -2.43
C MET A 7 0.26 15.83 -3.85
N HIS A 8 0.26 14.73 -4.60
CA HIS A 8 0.85 14.67 -5.94
C HIS A 8 -0.20 14.52 -7.04
N LEU A 9 -1.49 14.39 -6.68
CA LEU A 9 -2.59 14.12 -7.60
C LEU A 9 -2.27 12.93 -8.53
N HIS A 10 -1.68 11.88 -7.95
CA HIS A 10 -1.22 10.70 -8.69
C HIS A 10 -1.87 9.43 -8.13
N GLY A 11 -2.67 8.76 -8.96
CA GLY A 11 -3.32 7.49 -8.69
C GLY A 11 -2.58 6.33 -9.35
N PHE A 12 -2.59 5.18 -8.68
CA PHE A 12 -1.93 3.97 -9.12
C PHE A 12 -2.89 2.79 -9.04
N GLN A 13 -2.92 1.98 -10.10
CA GLN A 13 -3.74 0.77 -10.18
C GLN A 13 -2.93 -0.43 -10.68
N CYS A 14 -3.27 -1.61 -10.18
CA CYS A 14 -2.61 -2.87 -10.53
C CYS A 14 -3.64 -4.01 -10.47
N PRO A 15 -3.70 -4.87 -11.52
CA PRO A 15 -4.55 -6.05 -11.48
C PRO A 15 -4.09 -6.94 -10.32
N THR A 16 -5.05 -7.50 -9.59
CA THR A 16 -4.73 -8.52 -8.61
C THR A 16 -4.11 -9.72 -9.34
N PRO A 17 -2.93 -10.22 -8.94
CA PRO A 17 -2.32 -11.35 -9.62
C PRO A 17 -3.24 -12.56 -9.61
N ASP A 18 -3.50 -13.16 -10.77
CA ASP A 18 -4.20 -14.44 -10.88
C ASP A 18 -3.33 -15.54 -10.24
N SER A 19 -3.56 -15.83 -8.98
CA SER A 19 -2.90 -16.93 -8.28
C SER A 19 -3.87 -18.10 -8.11
N ARG A 20 -3.40 -19.33 -8.40
CA ARG A 20 -4.17 -20.57 -8.13
C ARG A 20 -4.57 -20.73 -6.66
N VAL A 21 -3.87 -20.03 -5.75
CA VAL A 21 -4.16 -19.93 -4.33
C VAL A 21 -4.27 -18.45 -4.02
N ASP A 22 -5.49 -17.91 -4.04
CA ASP A 22 -5.73 -16.52 -3.65
C ASP A 22 -5.36 -16.37 -2.15
N PRO A 23 -4.33 -15.56 -1.81
CA PRO A 23 -3.96 -15.33 -0.42
C PRO A 23 -5.03 -14.54 0.35
N GLY A 24 -6.07 -14.06 -0.34
CA GLY A 24 -7.24 -13.40 0.19
C GLY A 24 -7.13 -11.88 0.15
N ILE A 25 -8.29 -11.22 0.26
CA ILE A 25 -8.42 -9.75 0.18
C ILE A 25 -7.44 -9.03 1.11
N PHE A 26 -7.26 -9.53 2.34
CA PHE A 26 -6.35 -8.93 3.31
C PHE A 26 -4.89 -8.88 2.86
N PHE A 27 -4.43 -9.90 2.13
CA PHE A 27 -3.08 -9.89 1.56
C PHE A 27 -2.93 -8.80 0.50
N HIS A 28 -3.93 -8.64 -0.37
CA HIS A 28 -3.90 -7.62 -1.43
C HIS A 28 -4.00 -6.20 -0.88
N GLU A 29 -4.79 -5.98 0.18
CA GLU A 29 -4.85 -4.69 0.88
C GLU A 29 -3.50 -4.35 1.55
N ALA A 30 -2.88 -5.33 2.20
CA ALA A 30 -1.55 -5.18 2.79
C ALA A 30 -0.47 -4.91 1.73
N LEU A 31 -0.51 -5.62 0.60
CA LEU A 31 0.42 -5.45 -0.51
C LEU A 31 0.23 -4.09 -1.20
N THR A 32 -1.01 -3.63 -1.33
CA THR A 32 -1.34 -2.29 -1.83
C THR A 32 -0.76 -1.21 -0.92
N THR A 33 -0.93 -1.38 0.40
CA THR A 33 -0.36 -0.47 1.41
C THR A 33 1.17 -0.42 1.33
N LEU A 34 1.83 -1.58 1.21
CA LEU A 34 3.28 -1.65 1.00
C LEU A 34 3.70 -0.97 -0.31
N SER A 35 2.93 -1.12 -1.38
CA SER A 35 3.23 -0.49 -2.68
C SER A 35 3.16 1.03 -2.60
N ALA A 36 2.20 1.57 -1.86
CA ALA A 36 2.14 3.01 -1.58
C ALA A 36 3.36 3.50 -0.79
N ILE A 37 3.81 2.72 0.21
CA ILE A 37 5.01 3.00 1.01
C ILE A 37 6.27 2.96 0.14
N ASP A 38 6.44 1.93 -0.69
CA ASP A 38 7.60 1.81 -1.59
C ASP A 38 7.64 2.96 -2.59
N TRP A 39 6.50 3.33 -3.17
CA TRP A 39 6.41 4.45 -4.10
C TRP A 39 6.86 5.76 -3.46
N VAL A 40 6.30 6.12 -2.30
CA VAL A 40 6.68 7.37 -1.61
C VAL A 40 8.13 7.31 -1.12
N ALA A 41 8.61 6.16 -0.65
CA ALA A 41 9.99 5.98 -0.20
C ALA A 41 10.99 6.27 -1.33
N ARG A 42 10.77 5.69 -2.52
CA ARG A 42 11.71 5.80 -3.64
C ARG A 42 11.69 7.15 -4.35
N HIS A 43 10.58 7.87 -4.32
CA HIS A 43 10.41 9.11 -5.10
C HIS A 43 10.46 10.37 -4.24
N HIS A 44 10.11 10.26 -2.96
CA HIS A 44 9.80 11.41 -2.12
C HIS A 44 10.32 11.32 -0.68
N ALA A 45 10.87 10.19 -0.23
CA ALA A 45 11.45 10.13 1.11
C ALA A 45 12.81 10.83 1.14
N PHE A 46 12.92 11.74 2.09
CA PHE A 46 14.17 12.32 2.55
C PHE A 46 14.46 11.76 3.94
N PRO A 47 15.73 11.74 4.38
CA PRO A 47 16.06 11.34 5.74
C PRO A 47 15.19 12.07 6.78
N ASP A 48 14.69 11.33 7.76
CA ASP A 48 13.78 11.75 8.83
C ASP A 48 12.36 12.17 8.40
N ALA A 49 11.97 11.84 7.15
CA ALA A 49 10.60 12.02 6.69
C ALA A 49 9.59 11.22 7.55
N ARG A 50 8.36 11.75 7.63
CA ARG A 50 7.23 11.08 8.27
C ARG A 50 6.21 10.76 7.19
N ILE A 51 6.05 9.48 6.90
CA ILE A 51 5.10 8.98 5.92
C ILE A 51 3.83 8.57 6.63
N ALA A 52 2.71 9.14 6.19
CA ALA A 52 1.37 8.78 6.62
C ALA A 52 0.66 8.05 5.48
N VAL A 53 0.13 6.86 5.76
CA VAL A 53 -0.72 6.12 4.82
C VAL A 53 -2.12 6.01 5.41
N MET A 54 -3.12 6.43 4.65
CA MET A 54 -4.52 6.27 5.04
C MET A 54 -5.06 4.97 4.45
N CYS A 55 -5.73 4.17 5.27
CA CYS A 55 -6.28 2.87 4.88
C CYS A 55 -7.65 2.69 5.57
N ASP A 56 -8.60 2.10 4.87
CA ASP A 56 -9.94 1.78 5.41
C ASP A 56 -10.04 0.39 6.05
N ASN A 57 -9.02 -0.43 5.87
CA ASN A 57 -8.94 -1.74 6.51
C ASN A 57 -8.21 -1.67 7.87
N GLN A 58 -8.98 -1.84 8.95
CA GLN A 58 -8.44 -1.82 10.31
C GLN A 58 -7.39 -2.91 10.56
N ASN A 59 -7.54 -4.11 9.97
CA ASN A 59 -6.53 -5.18 10.13
C ASN A 59 -5.19 -4.76 9.55
N THR A 60 -5.18 -4.04 8.42
CA THR A 60 -3.97 -3.52 7.80
C THR A 60 -3.32 -2.44 8.67
N VAL A 61 -4.13 -1.50 9.17
CA VAL A 61 -3.69 -0.45 10.10
C VAL A 61 -3.03 -1.06 11.34
N ASP A 62 -3.69 -2.03 11.97
CA ASP A 62 -3.18 -2.70 13.17
C ASP A 62 -1.87 -3.45 12.85
N MET A 63 -1.82 -4.16 11.73
CA MET A 63 -0.65 -4.96 11.32
C MET A 63 0.59 -4.08 11.11
N PHE A 64 0.47 -2.98 10.36
CA PHE A 64 1.62 -2.09 10.10
C PHE A 64 2.05 -1.30 11.34
N ASN A 65 1.11 -0.86 12.18
CA ASN A 65 1.47 -0.09 13.38
C ASN A 65 2.03 -0.96 14.52
N SER A 66 1.65 -2.24 14.59
CA SER A 66 2.20 -3.19 15.56
C SER A 66 3.45 -3.92 15.05
N LEU A 67 3.75 -3.84 13.75
CA LEU A 67 4.76 -4.65 13.07
C LEU A 67 4.59 -6.16 13.34
N HIS A 68 3.34 -6.61 13.46
CA HIS A 68 3.01 -7.99 13.79
C HIS A 68 1.99 -8.56 12.80
N ALA A 69 2.38 -9.61 12.09
CA ALA A 69 1.51 -10.32 11.16
C ALA A 69 0.69 -11.40 11.87
N ARG A 70 -0.61 -11.48 11.57
CA ARG A 70 -1.49 -12.56 12.07
C ARG A 70 -1.26 -13.91 11.41
N SER A 71 -0.66 -13.91 10.21
CA SER A 71 -0.35 -15.12 9.44
C SER A 71 1.07 -15.04 8.87
N PRO A 72 1.83 -16.16 8.83
CA PRO A 72 3.18 -16.17 8.28
C PRO A 72 3.30 -15.65 6.85
N VAL A 73 2.25 -15.78 6.04
CA VAL A 73 2.24 -15.32 4.63
C VAL A 73 2.37 -13.80 4.49
N LEU A 74 2.05 -13.04 5.54
CA LEU A 74 2.11 -11.57 5.56
C LEU A 74 3.45 -11.04 6.10
N ASN A 75 4.25 -11.88 6.76
CA ASN A 75 5.56 -11.47 7.29
C ASN A 75 6.48 -10.84 6.22
N PRO A 76 6.58 -11.39 4.99
CA PRO A 76 7.39 -10.78 3.95
C PRO A 76 6.98 -9.34 3.63
N ILE A 77 5.70 -8.98 3.74
CA ILE A 77 5.21 -7.61 3.52
C ILE A 77 5.78 -6.68 4.59
N LEU A 78 5.66 -7.06 5.87
CA LEU A 78 6.17 -6.24 6.98
C LEU A 78 7.69 -6.14 6.98
N LEU A 79 8.40 -7.23 6.67
CA LEU A 79 9.86 -7.22 6.54
C LEU A 79 10.30 -6.22 5.45
N THR A 80 9.66 -6.27 4.29
CA THR A 80 9.95 -5.33 3.20
C THR A 80 9.67 -3.88 3.62
N ALA A 81 8.59 -3.63 4.37
CA ALA A 81 8.29 -2.29 4.89
C ALA A 81 9.38 -1.79 5.85
N VAL A 82 9.84 -2.65 6.76
CA VAL A 82 10.92 -2.32 7.71
C VAL A 82 12.25 -2.09 6.98
N ASP A 83 12.57 -2.92 5.99
CA ASP A 83 13.77 -2.75 5.17
C ASP A 83 13.76 -1.36 4.49
N LEU A 84 12.63 -0.94 3.91
CA LEU A 84 12.46 0.39 3.33
C LEU A 84 12.61 1.51 4.37
N MET A 85 12.01 1.36 5.55
CA MET A 85 12.12 2.34 6.64
C MET A 85 13.58 2.55 7.08
N VAL A 86 14.36 1.48 7.14
CA VAL A 86 15.78 1.52 7.50
C VAL A 86 16.62 2.08 6.35
N GLU A 87 16.40 1.62 5.12
CA GLU A 87 17.14 2.05 3.92
C GLU A 87 16.99 3.56 3.66
N PHE A 88 15.76 4.07 3.71
CA PHE A 88 15.45 5.46 3.40
C PHE A 88 15.36 6.37 4.65
N ASN A 89 15.60 5.82 5.85
CA ASN A 89 15.52 6.50 7.14
C ASN A 89 14.25 7.35 7.32
N PHE A 90 13.08 6.72 7.28
CA PHE A 90 11.79 7.41 7.53
C PHE A 90 10.98 6.74 8.64
N LYS A 91 10.02 7.50 9.17
CA LYS A 91 9.04 7.00 10.14
C LYS A 91 7.70 6.79 9.46
N LEU A 92 7.10 5.62 9.67
CA LEU A 92 5.81 5.23 9.12
C LEU A 92 4.71 5.31 10.18
N ARG A 93 3.53 5.81 9.78
CA ARG A 93 2.27 5.62 10.51
C ARG A 93 1.17 5.28 9.50
N VAL A 94 0.38 4.27 9.81
CA VAL A 94 -0.84 3.96 9.04
C VAL A 94 -2.04 4.41 9.84
N PHE A 95 -2.96 5.14 9.22
CA PHE A 95 -4.15 5.68 9.85
C PHE A 95 -5.39 5.03 9.28
N TRP A 96 -6.28 4.62 10.17
CA TRP A 96 -7.61 4.19 9.75
C TRP A 96 -8.43 5.39 9.31
N ILE A 97 -9.07 5.26 8.15
CA ILE A 97 -10.10 6.17 7.66
C ILE A 97 -11.35 5.38 7.30
N LYS A 98 -12.51 6.04 7.28
CA LYS A 98 -13.72 5.40 6.74
C LYS A 98 -13.59 5.23 5.23
N GLY A 99 -14.18 4.17 4.67
CA GLY A 99 -14.22 3.95 3.22
C GLY A 99 -14.83 5.11 2.42
N GLU A 100 -15.78 5.85 3.01
CA GLU A 100 -16.36 7.06 2.40
C GLU A 100 -15.32 8.18 2.13
N HIS A 101 -14.20 8.16 2.85
CA HIS A 101 -13.07 9.07 2.65
C HIS A 101 -11.97 8.47 1.75
N ASN A 102 -12.07 7.19 1.38
CA ASN A 102 -11.10 6.46 0.57
C ASN A 102 -11.58 6.20 -0.88
N ARG A 103 -12.61 6.91 -1.32
CA ARG A 103 -13.33 6.62 -2.57
C ARG A 103 -12.47 6.64 -3.84
N VAL A 104 -11.46 7.51 -3.91
CA VAL A 104 -10.54 7.57 -5.05
C VAL A 104 -9.72 6.27 -5.14
N ALA A 105 -9.17 5.80 -4.02
CA ALA A 105 -8.42 4.54 -3.98
C ALA A 105 -9.31 3.33 -4.30
N ASP A 106 -10.54 3.33 -3.79
CA ASP A 106 -11.53 2.29 -4.05
C ASP A 106 -11.86 2.20 -5.55
N ALA A 107 -12.16 3.33 -6.21
CA ALA A 107 -12.41 3.38 -7.65
C ALA A 107 -11.21 2.90 -8.47
N LEU A 108 -9.99 3.36 -8.13
CA LEU A 108 -8.74 2.88 -8.74
C LEU A 108 -8.52 1.37 -8.54
N SER A 109 -8.91 0.81 -7.39
CA SER A 109 -8.74 -0.62 -7.13
C SER A 109 -9.61 -1.51 -8.03
N HIS A 110 -10.71 -0.95 -8.55
CA HIS A 110 -11.68 -1.57 -9.45
C HIS A 110 -11.48 -1.18 -10.93
N PHE A 111 -10.46 -0.39 -11.26
CA PHE A 111 -10.25 0.19 -12.60
C PHE A 111 -11.38 1.12 -13.08
N ASP A 112 -12.16 1.67 -12.15
CA ASP A 112 -13.20 2.65 -12.43
C ASP A 112 -12.59 4.07 -12.52
N ASN A 113 -11.87 4.31 -13.61
CA ASN A 113 -11.13 5.56 -13.82
C ASN A 113 -12.08 6.76 -13.96
N ASP A 114 -13.29 6.57 -14.47
CA ASP A 114 -14.27 7.64 -14.65
C ASP A 114 -14.71 8.15 -13.28
N VAL A 115 -15.07 7.25 -12.35
CA VAL A 115 -15.39 7.66 -10.96
C VAL A 115 -14.20 8.28 -10.26
N ALA A 116 -12.98 7.78 -10.48
CA ALA A 116 -11.77 8.37 -9.88
C ALA A 116 -11.54 9.81 -10.37
N LEU A 117 -11.74 10.08 -11.66
CA LEU A 117 -11.60 11.41 -12.26
C LEU A 117 -12.76 12.35 -11.93
N ASP A 118 -13.98 11.83 -11.73
CA ASP A 118 -15.10 12.64 -11.23
C ASP A 118 -14.85 13.13 -9.79
N LEU A 119 -14.17 12.30 -8.97
CA LEU A 119 -13.83 12.65 -7.59
C LEU A 119 -12.60 13.56 -7.50
N GLU A 120 -11.59 13.35 -8.34
CA GLU A 120 -10.38 14.18 -8.43
C GLU A 120 -10.01 14.44 -9.90
N PRO A 121 -10.54 15.52 -10.52
CA PRO A 121 -10.38 15.78 -11.96
C PRO A 121 -8.93 16.00 -12.41
N SER A 122 -8.03 16.36 -11.49
CA SER A 122 -6.62 16.56 -11.80
C SER A 122 -5.78 15.30 -11.60
N LEU A 123 -6.41 14.16 -11.29
CA LEU A 123 -5.72 12.90 -11.01
C LEU A 123 -5.02 12.36 -12.26
N ILE A 124 -3.72 12.16 -12.17
CA ILE A 124 -2.95 11.39 -13.14
C ILE A 124 -3.05 9.93 -12.72
N ILE A 125 -3.53 9.05 -13.60
CA ILE A 125 -3.66 7.62 -13.30
C ILE A 125 -2.54 6.85 -14.00
N SER A 126 -1.85 5.98 -13.26
CA SER A 126 -0.77 5.14 -13.77
C SER A 126 -0.90 3.70 -13.29
N THR A 127 -0.20 2.79 -13.94
CA THR A 127 -0.05 1.41 -13.46
C THR A 127 1.12 1.29 -12.51
N PHE A 128 1.06 0.35 -11.56
CA PHE A 128 2.21 -0.03 -10.75
C PHE A 128 2.43 -1.55 -10.74
N ALA A 129 3.64 -1.95 -10.37
CA ALA A 129 3.98 -3.33 -10.02
C ALA A 129 4.25 -3.38 -8.51
N PRO A 130 3.66 -4.32 -7.76
CA PRO A 130 3.96 -4.46 -6.35
C PRO A 130 5.45 -4.74 -6.10
N PRO A 131 6.02 -4.25 -4.99
CA PRO A 131 7.43 -4.49 -4.69
C PRO A 131 7.69 -5.99 -4.50
N ARG A 132 8.90 -6.42 -4.85
CA ARG A 132 9.35 -7.78 -4.58
C ARG A 132 9.51 -7.94 -3.07
N LEU A 133 8.82 -8.92 -2.50
CA LEU A 133 8.83 -9.13 -1.06
C LEU A 133 10.16 -9.73 -0.60
N THR A 134 10.69 -9.21 0.50
CA THR A 134 11.81 -9.81 1.23
C THR A 134 11.37 -11.19 1.72
N LEU A 135 11.91 -12.25 1.11
CA LEU A 135 11.77 -13.60 1.63
C LEU A 135 12.67 -13.70 2.86
N GLY A 136 12.05 -13.85 4.04
CA GLY A 136 12.80 -14.21 5.25
C GLY A 136 13.56 -15.52 5.05
N PRO A 137 14.58 -15.81 5.87
CA PRO A 137 15.28 -17.08 5.79
C PRO A 137 14.28 -18.24 5.89
N GLN A 138 14.34 -19.15 4.92
CA GLN A 138 13.60 -20.42 4.99
C GLN A 138 14.05 -21.12 6.28
N ARG A 139 13.11 -21.39 7.20
CA ARG A 139 13.40 -22.21 8.38
C ARG A 139 13.87 -23.57 7.89
N LYS A 140 15.11 -23.94 8.22
CA LYS A 140 15.63 -25.30 8.06
C LYS A 140 14.91 -26.26 8.99
#